data_AF-A0A800CI75-F1
#
_entry.id   AF-A0A800CI75-F1
#
_cell.length_a   1.000
_cell.length_b   1.000
_cell.length_c   1.000
_cell.angle_alpha   90.00
_cell.angle_beta   90.00
_cell.angle_gamma   90.00
#
_symmetry.space_group_name_H-M   'P 1'
#
loop_
_entity.id
_entity.type
_entity.pdbx_description
1 polymer ?
#
loop_
_entity_poly.entity_id
_entity_poly.type
_entity_poly.pdbx_seq_one_letter_code
_entity_poly.pdbx_strand_id
1 'polypeptide(L)' 'MTLATYGNEGVWAAAVFYVNEGFTLYFLSAGHTRHARNILAQPHVAAAIQE' A
#
# COMPACT_ATOMS: atom_id res chain seq x y z
N MET A 1 5.43 -5.58 -5.16
CA MET A 1 3.97 -5.37 -5.20
C MET A 1 3.69 -3.90 -5.48
N THR A 2 2.67 -3.60 -6.28
CA THR A 2 2.15 -2.23 -6.43
C THR A 2 0.93 -2.07 -5.53
N LEU A 3 0.98 -1.10 -4.62
CA LEU A 3 -0.06 -0.85 -3.63
C LEU A 3 -0.82 0.43 -3.98
N ALA A 4 -2.11 0.29 -4.29
CA ALA A 4 -3.02 1.40 -4.54
C ALA A 4 -3.74 1.80 -3.25
N THR A 5 -3.74 3.10 -2.99
CA THR A 5 -4.37 3.78 -1.84
C THR A 5 -5.14 5.01 -2.33
N TYR A 6 -6.03 5.57 -1.51
CA TYR A 6 -6.72 6.82 -1.85
C TYR A 6 -6.85 7.74 -0.63
N GLY A 7 -6.93 9.04 -0.91
CA GLY A 7 -7.10 10.09 0.10
C GLY A 7 -7.55 11.39 -0.55
N ASN A 8 -7.48 12.50 0.20
CA ASN A 8 -7.94 13.82 -0.27
C ASN A 8 -7.22 14.31 -1.55
N GLU A 9 -5.98 13.85 -1.77
CA GLU A 9 -5.17 14.16 -2.96
C GLU A 9 -5.48 13.23 -4.16
N GLY A 10 -6.52 12.39 -4.06
CA GLY A 10 -6.91 11.41 -5.07
C GLY A 10 -6.22 10.05 -4.90
N VAL A 11 -6.35 9.20 -5.94
CA VAL A 11 -5.76 7.86 -5.98
C VAL A 11 -4.24 7.91 -6.13
N TRP A 12 -3.56 6.96 -5.51
CA TRP A 12 -2.10 6.87 -5.50
C TRP A 12 -1.63 5.42 -5.52
N ALA A 13 -0.66 5.11 -6.37
CA ALA A 13 -0.03 3.79 -6.45
C ALA A 13 1.47 3.90 -6.15
N ALA A 14 1.96 3.05 -5.25
CA ALA A 14 3.38 2.99 -4.90
C ALA A 14 3.92 1.56 -5.05
N ALA A 15 5.10 1.44 -5.64
CA ALA A 15 5.85 0.19 -5.60
C ALA A 15 6.43 -0.02 -4.19
N VAL A 16 6.18 -1.19 -3.60
CA VAL A 16 6.70 -1.58 -2.29
C VAL A 16 7.33 -2.97 -2.35
N PHE A 17 8.42 -3.13 -1.60
CA PHE A 17 8.92 -4.45 -1.23
C PHE A 17 7.99 -5.08 -0.21
N TYR A 18 7.78 -6.38 -0.32
CA TYR A 18 6.87 -7.11 0.53
C TYR A 18 7.37 -8.53 0.78
N VAL A 19 6.89 -9.13 1.85
CA VAL A 19 6.96 -10.56 2.14
C VAL A 19 5.54 -11.08 2.35
N ASN A 20 5.32 -12.38 2.19
CA ASN A 20 4.00 -12.97 2.39
C ASN A 20 4.05 -14.18 3.32
N GLU A 21 2.96 -14.39 4.05
CA GLU A 21 2.67 -15.60 4.81
C GLU A 21 1.27 -16.09 4.38
N GLY A 22 1.24 -17.14 3.55
CA GLY A 22 0.02 -17.50 2.81
C GLY A 22 -0.45 -16.32 1.94
N PHE A 23 -1.70 -15.90 2.12
CA PHE A 23 -2.30 -14.74 1.44
C PHE A 23 -2.14 -13.42 2.20
N THR A 24 -1.51 -13.42 3.37
CA THR A 24 -1.22 -12.19 4.11
C THR A 24 0.03 -11.55 3.54
N LEU A 25 -0.08 -10.28 3.13
CA LEU A 25 1.03 -9.51 2.55
C LEU A 25 1.52 -8.48 3.56
N TYR A 26 2.81 -8.51 3.86
CA TYR A 26 3.47 -7.56 4.74
C TYR A 26 4.43 -6.68 3.95
N PHE A 27 4.41 -5.37 4.19
CA PHE A 27 5.37 -4.43 3.64
C PHE A 27 5.84 -3.47 4.74
N LEU A 28 7.06 -2.95 4.61
CA LEU A 28 7.62 -1.95 5.51
C LEU A 28 7.69 -0.60 4.81
N SER A 29 7.29 0.46 5.51
CA SER A 29 7.42 1.82 4.99
C SER A 29 7.57 2.85 6.10
N ALA A 30 8.13 4.01 5.76
CA ALA A 30 8.12 5.15 6.67
C ALA A 30 6.70 5.73 6.77
N GLY A 31 6.25 6.02 8.00
CA GLY A 31 4.87 6.47 8.26
C GLY A 31 4.47 7.80 7.61
N HIS A 32 5.43 8.63 7.21
CA HIS A 32 5.18 9.93 6.56
C HIS A 32 4.93 9.82 5.05
N THR A 33 5.15 8.65 4.44
CA THR A 33 4.90 8.44 3.02
C THR A 33 3.42 8.63 2.67
N ARG A 34 3.13 8.99 1.41
CA ARG A 34 1.76 9.27 0.97
C ARG A 34 0.84 8.05 1.12
N HIS A 35 1.29 6.86 0.72
CA HIS A 35 0.51 5.63 0.88
C HIS A 35 0.30 5.27 2.36
N ALA A 36 1.28 5.47 3.25
CA ALA A 36 1.10 5.23 4.68
C ALA A 36 0.08 6.18 5.31
N ARG A 37 0.14 7.48 4.98
CA ARG A 37 -0.86 8.47 5.43
C ARG A 37 -2.26 8.13 4.91
N ASN A 38 -2.37 7.73 3.64
CA ASN A 38 -3.65 7.30 3.06
C ASN A 38 -4.23 6.08 3.80
N ILE A 39 -3.42 5.05 4.07
CA ILE A 39 -3.85 3.83 4.77
C ILE A 39 -4.33 4.12 6.19
N LEU A 40 -3.65 5.02 6.91
CA LEU A 40 -4.06 5.42 8.25
C LEU A 40 -5.44 6.11 8.27
N ALA A 41 -5.74 6.91 7.26
CA ALA A 41 -7.05 7.56 7.12
C ALA A 41 -8.12 6.63 6.53
N GLN A 42 -7.71 5.71 5.67
CA GLN A 42 -8.58 4.84 4.89
C GLN A 42 -7.91 3.48 4.62
N PRO A 43 -8.27 2.44 5.39
CA PRO A 43 -7.58 1.15 5.33
C PRO A 43 -7.81 0.33 4.06
N HIS A 44 -8.80 0.68 3.24
CA HIS A 44 -9.06 -0.04 1.98
C HIS A 44 -7.95 0.20 0.96
N VAL A 45 -7.34 -0.89 0.50
CA VAL A 45 -6.24 -0.89 -0.45
C VAL A 45 -6.46 -1.95 -1.53
N ALA A 46 -5.78 -1.78 -2.67
CA ALA A 46 -5.67 -2.82 -3.69
C ALA A 46 -4.19 -3.11 -3.97
N ALA A 47 -3.83 -4.39 -4.02
CA ALA A 47 -2.49 -4.86 -4.29
C ALA A 47 -2.44 -5.60 -5.62
N ALA A 48 -1.46 -5.25 -6.46
CA ALA A 48 -1.14 -5.98 -7.68
C ALA A 48 0.28 -6.56 -7.59
N ILE A 49 0.41 -7.84 -7.93
CA ILE A 49 1.67 -8.57 -8.06
C ILE A 49 1.70 -9.12 -9.49
N GLN A 50 2.80 -8.91 -10.18
CA GLN A 50 3.05 -9.46 -11.51
C GLN A 50 4.30 -10.33 -11.43
N GLU A 51 4.22 -11.53 -12.02
CA GLU A 51 5.33 -12.46 -12.22
C GLU A 51 5.92 -12.33 -13.62
#